data_AF-A0A7J3X5B8-F1
#
_entry.id   AF-A0A7J3X5B8-F1
#
_cell.length_a   1.000
_cell.length_b   1.000
_cell.length_c   1.000
_cell.angle_alpha   90.00
_cell.angle_beta   90.00
_cell.angle_gamma   90.00
#
_symmetry.space_group_name_H-M   'P 1'
#
loop_
_entity.id
_entity.type
_entity.pdbx_description
1 polymer ?
#
loop_
_entity_poly.entity_id
_entity_poly.type
_entity_poly.pdbx_seq_one_letter_code
_entity_poly.pdbx_strand_id
1 'polypeptide(L)'
;MLTPVCRACGCRLLSARERRVEALVDFLGELLGGGATTRRGALKLLVEVYARHCLEPLVGVSTRGAFERELALAHALAERGLGLGEELEELAEVFWVERKCEKALDALLAGADPAEALESSGAVLSESWVRALLGYARALHHLGYVSDEELASILKAVERTGVGAHALRFTRKLVAAHKLAQQIASGQLTSRGRKERSERVLALLYGGGSEDKPPDALVWQVAVNVYGVSERAVLRLLKVKKNQLEKIAVSSASWWYRGVASLSEIEKALSQLDKPWLRAYRDAVKQLSGLTPAASPIALALLEQAALESLDPEGFLEKLSRVLGSEGSLVERLLAWDASGWSASLLPLPGYAFEVRLLRGHEMVIVGRVHAWEVLEAGVRGLCEKLRARMEVAVSEARLEGRASPKWLRLVSMLLALRILSTACELSPTLGRHPIVLAVERAEVGGVKLSAELMVERWKKYLVLRVSGREVARLRVGDPGKTEAKAARVIKNLPRDVSPEVRVKLRELAERLIARRGGAGNQPQQPA
;
A
#
# COMPACT_ATOMS: atom_id res chain seq x y z
N MET A 1 14.16 -1.17 -26.44
CA MET A 1 13.35 -0.15 -25.73
C MET A 1 13.70 -0.23 -24.26
N LEU A 2 14.33 0.79 -23.69
CA LEU A 2 14.77 0.79 -22.29
C LEU A 2 13.57 1.01 -21.38
N THR A 3 13.24 0.03 -20.54
CA THR A 3 12.19 0.15 -19.52
C THR A 3 12.62 1.19 -18.48
N PRO A 4 11.74 2.13 -18.08
CA PRO A 4 12.13 3.12 -17.08
C PRO A 4 12.48 2.46 -15.74
N VAL A 5 13.48 3.01 -15.07
CA VAL A 5 13.96 2.54 -13.76
C VAL A 5 13.35 3.43 -12.67
N CYS A 6 12.84 2.81 -11.59
CA CYS A 6 12.35 3.55 -10.44
C CYS A 6 13.53 4.23 -9.73
N ARG A 7 13.57 5.57 -9.74
CA ARG A 7 14.66 6.38 -9.15
C ARG A 7 14.90 6.16 -7.65
N ALA A 8 13.92 5.62 -6.92
CA ALA A 8 14.03 5.39 -5.48
C ALA A 8 14.68 4.06 -5.09
N CYS A 9 14.63 3.04 -5.94
CA CYS A 9 15.16 1.68 -5.66
C CYS A 9 16.14 1.17 -6.73
N GLY A 10 16.29 1.85 -7.87
CA GLY A 10 17.06 1.32 -9.01
C GLY A 10 16.39 0.13 -9.73
N CYS A 11 15.15 -0.21 -9.39
CA CYS A 11 14.46 -1.39 -9.89
C CYS A 11 13.67 -1.12 -11.20
N ARG A 12 13.72 -2.06 -12.17
CA ARG A 12 13.01 -1.98 -13.47
C ARG A 12 11.49 -1.87 -13.24
N LEU A 13 10.75 -1.20 -14.14
CA LEU A 13 9.27 -1.16 -14.15
C LEU A 13 8.65 -2.52 -14.57
N LEU A 14 9.02 -3.57 -13.86
CA LEU A 14 8.36 -4.87 -13.93
C LEU A 14 7.08 -4.83 -13.10
N SER A 15 6.05 -5.53 -13.57
CA SER A 15 4.85 -5.81 -12.78
C SER A 15 5.23 -6.49 -11.46
N ALA A 16 4.37 -6.38 -10.45
CA ALA A 16 4.66 -6.99 -9.15
C ALA A 16 4.80 -8.53 -9.22
N ARG A 17 4.17 -9.17 -10.22
CA ARG A 17 4.34 -10.60 -10.51
C ARG A 17 5.72 -10.91 -11.06
N GLU A 18 6.17 -10.16 -12.07
CA GLU A 18 7.50 -10.34 -12.68
C GLU A 18 8.62 -10.13 -11.66
N ARG A 19 8.54 -9.07 -10.83
CA ARG A 19 9.51 -8.86 -9.74
C ARG A 19 9.55 -10.01 -8.73
N ARG A 20 8.41 -10.65 -8.46
CA ARG A 20 8.37 -11.81 -7.56
C ARG A 20 9.04 -13.02 -8.18
N VAL A 21 8.81 -13.28 -9.47
CA VAL A 21 9.50 -14.36 -10.17
C VAL A 21 11.01 -14.12 -10.16
N GLU A 22 11.45 -12.90 -10.48
CA GLU A 22 12.86 -12.49 -10.40
C GLU A 22 13.44 -12.71 -8.99
N ALA A 23 12.75 -12.25 -7.96
CA ALA A 23 13.16 -12.47 -6.57
C ALA A 23 13.25 -13.96 -6.21
N LEU A 24 12.32 -14.80 -6.68
CA LEU A 24 12.38 -16.23 -6.42
C LEU A 24 13.51 -16.91 -7.19
N VAL A 25 13.79 -16.48 -8.42
CA VAL A 25 14.94 -16.97 -9.20
C VAL A 25 16.26 -16.60 -8.51
N ASP A 26 16.40 -15.35 -8.04
CA ASP A 26 17.57 -14.91 -7.27
C ASP A 26 17.73 -15.76 -5.99
N PHE A 27 16.63 -15.96 -5.26
CA PHE A 27 16.61 -16.80 -4.06
C PHE A 27 17.07 -18.22 -4.36
N LEU A 28 16.54 -18.86 -5.41
CA LEU A 28 16.90 -20.22 -5.79
C LEU A 28 18.36 -20.32 -6.23
N GLY A 29 18.85 -19.34 -7.01
CA GLY A 29 20.25 -19.29 -7.43
C GLY A 29 21.22 -19.16 -6.24
N GLU A 30 20.90 -18.30 -5.27
CA GLU A 30 21.71 -18.17 -4.05
C GLU A 30 21.63 -19.42 -3.16
N LEU A 31 20.46 -20.07 -3.12
CA LEU A 31 20.26 -21.30 -2.35
C LEU A 31 21.06 -22.47 -2.92
N LEU A 32 21.00 -22.68 -4.25
CA LEU A 32 21.81 -23.67 -4.97
C LEU A 32 23.31 -23.36 -4.90
N GLY A 33 23.69 -22.09 -4.84
CA GLY A 33 25.07 -21.66 -4.59
C GLY A 33 25.57 -21.90 -3.17
N GLY A 34 24.81 -22.59 -2.31
CA GLY A 34 25.19 -22.89 -0.92
C GLY A 34 24.91 -21.77 0.08
N GLY A 35 24.12 -20.75 -0.29
CA GLY A 35 23.75 -19.63 0.60
C GLY A 35 22.98 -20.09 1.85
N ALA A 36 22.32 -21.24 1.80
CA ALA A 36 21.78 -21.91 2.98
C ALA A 36 21.60 -23.42 2.76
N THR A 37 21.94 -24.22 3.77
CA THR A 37 21.78 -25.70 3.73
C THR A 37 20.63 -26.21 4.61
N THR A 38 19.98 -25.31 5.36
CA THR A 38 18.89 -25.66 6.26
C THR A 38 17.65 -24.86 5.92
N ARG A 39 16.45 -25.43 6.16
CA ARG A 39 15.18 -24.71 5.98
C ARG A 39 15.15 -23.36 6.70
N ARG A 40 15.69 -23.29 7.93
CA ARG A 40 15.76 -22.03 8.69
C ARG A 40 16.69 -21.02 8.02
N GLY A 41 17.82 -21.46 7.48
CA GLY A 41 18.71 -20.61 6.69
C GLY A 41 18.02 -20.10 5.43
N ALA A 42 17.35 -20.98 4.69
CA ALA A 42 16.60 -20.63 3.49
C ALA A 42 15.49 -19.61 3.77
N LEU A 43 14.78 -19.72 4.90
CA LEU A 43 13.78 -18.71 5.30
C LEU A 43 14.39 -17.33 5.53
N LYS A 44 15.57 -17.25 6.16
CA LYS A 44 16.26 -15.97 6.35
C LYS A 44 16.69 -15.38 5.01
N LEU A 45 17.29 -16.22 4.16
CA LEU A 45 17.69 -15.82 2.81
C LEU A 45 16.50 -15.30 2.00
N LEU A 46 15.36 -15.99 2.03
CA LEU A 46 14.15 -15.56 1.34
C LEU A 46 13.63 -14.21 1.84
N VAL A 47 13.68 -13.95 3.14
CA VAL A 47 13.33 -12.64 3.74
C VAL A 47 14.25 -11.54 3.21
N GLU A 48 15.55 -11.79 3.16
CA GLU A 48 16.56 -10.84 2.66
C GLU A 48 16.36 -10.54 1.17
N VAL A 49 16.15 -11.57 0.36
CA VAL A 49 15.84 -11.44 -1.08
C VAL A 49 14.56 -10.61 -1.29
N TYR A 50 13.49 -10.90 -0.55
CA TYR A 50 12.24 -10.14 -0.65
C TYR A 50 12.40 -8.69 -0.21
N ALA A 51 13.23 -8.42 0.80
CA ALA A 51 13.55 -7.07 1.23
C ALA A 51 14.31 -6.30 0.14
N ARG A 52 15.31 -6.91 -0.52
CA ARG A 52 16.01 -6.33 -1.68
C ARG A 52 15.05 -5.94 -2.80
N HIS A 53 14.09 -6.80 -3.09
CA HIS A 53 13.08 -6.58 -4.15
C HIS A 53 11.89 -5.72 -3.70
N CYS A 54 11.83 -5.31 -2.43
CA CYS A 54 10.71 -4.59 -1.82
C CYS A 54 9.37 -5.29 -2.07
N LEU A 55 9.32 -6.60 -1.79
CA LEU A 55 8.17 -7.48 -1.98
C LEU A 55 7.60 -7.97 -0.64
N GLU A 56 6.32 -8.30 -0.69
CA GLU A 56 5.58 -8.93 0.43
C GLU A 56 5.28 -10.38 0.06
N PRO A 57 5.21 -11.32 1.01
CA PRO A 57 4.59 -12.62 0.79
C PRO A 57 3.15 -12.49 0.24
N LEU A 58 2.71 -13.44 -0.57
CA LEU A 58 1.35 -13.53 -1.13
C LEU A 58 0.27 -13.46 -0.05
N VAL A 59 0.55 -14.10 1.08
CA VAL A 59 -0.31 -14.14 2.28
C VAL A 59 -0.20 -12.89 3.16
N GLY A 60 0.69 -11.96 2.83
CA GLY A 60 1.07 -10.78 3.62
C GLY A 60 1.99 -11.09 4.80
N VAL A 61 2.89 -10.17 5.14
CA VAL A 61 3.86 -10.35 6.25
C VAL A 61 3.19 -10.45 7.63
N SER A 62 1.98 -9.90 7.80
CA SER A 62 1.22 -9.99 9.06
C SER A 62 0.78 -11.42 9.44
N THR A 63 0.86 -12.37 8.52
CA THR A 63 0.38 -13.73 8.76
C THR A 63 1.53 -14.62 9.24
N ARG A 64 1.43 -15.21 10.43
CA ARG A 64 2.45 -16.14 11.00
C ARG A 64 2.90 -17.17 9.97
N GLY A 65 4.22 -17.36 9.80
CA GLY A 65 4.78 -18.28 8.81
C GLY A 65 4.56 -17.82 7.36
N ALA A 66 4.53 -16.51 7.10
CA ALA A 66 4.31 -15.97 5.75
C ALA A 66 5.37 -16.46 4.76
N PHE A 67 6.64 -16.37 5.13
CA PHE A 67 7.77 -16.81 4.31
C PHE A 67 7.88 -18.33 4.21
N GLU A 68 7.44 -19.09 5.22
CA GLU A 68 7.30 -20.55 5.09
C GLU A 68 6.34 -20.92 3.96
N ARG A 69 5.28 -20.13 3.77
CA ARG A 69 4.35 -20.33 2.65
C ARG A 69 4.88 -19.79 1.32
N GLU A 70 5.90 -18.94 1.32
CA GLU A 70 6.60 -18.54 0.08
C GLU A 70 7.62 -19.59 -0.36
N LEU A 71 8.13 -20.45 0.53
CA LEU A 71 8.94 -21.61 0.12
C LEU A 71 8.15 -22.55 -0.79
N ALA A 72 6.86 -22.74 -0.55
CA ALA A 72 5.97 -23.46 -1.47
C ALA A 72 5.92 -22.83 -2.87
N LEU A 73 6.00 -21.50 -2.95
CA LEU A 73 6.04 -20.78 -4.22
C LEU A 73 7.40 -20.91 -4.91
N ALA A 74 8.49 -20.89 -4.15
CA ALA A 74 9.84 -21.13 -4.65
C ALA A 74 9.99 -22.56 -5.20
N HIS A 75 9.57 -23.58 -4.42
CA HIS A 75 9.59 -24.98 -4.83
C HIS A 75 8.77 -25.22 -6.09
N ALA A 76 7.51 -24.75 -6.11
CA ALA A 76 6.64 -24.88 -7.28
C ALA A 76 7.20 -24.20 -8.53
N LEU A 77 7.87 -23.05 -8.38
CA LEU A 77 8.53 -22.37 -9.49
C LEU A 77 9.77 -23.13 -9.98
N ALA A 78 10.60 -23.63 -9.07
CA ALA A 78 11.80 -24.40 -9.40
C ALA A 78 11.44 -25.68 -10.15
N GLU A 79 10.53 -26.48 -9.60
CA GLU A 79 10.11 -27.77 -10.15
C GLU A 79 9.40 -27.59 -11.50
N ARG A 80 8.32 -26.81 -11.55
CA ARG A 80 7.43 -26.75 -12.73
C ARG A 80 7.76 -25.62 -13.70
N GLY A 81 8.42 -24.56 -13.23
CA GLY A 81 8.71 -23.38 -14.05
C GLY A 81 10.11 -23.35 -14.62
N LEU A 82 11.10 -23.81 -13.85
CA LEU A 82 12.52 -23.81 -14.23
C LEU A 82 13.03 -25.22 -14.60
N GLY A 83 12.30 -26.27 -14.26
CA GLY A 83 12.68 -27.66 -14.54
C GLY A 83 13.86 -28.16 -13.70
N LEU A 84 14.04 -27.61 -12.49
CA LEU A 84 15.19 -27.87 -11.61
C LEU A 84 15.00 -29.11 -10.73
N GLY A 85 14.34 -30.15 -11.23
CA GLY A 85 13.94 -31.31 -10.42
C GLY A 85 15.14 -32.06 -9.82
N GLU A 86 16.23 -32.21 -10.59
CA GLU A 86 17.45 -32.87 -10.13
C GLU A 86 18.19 -32.02 -9.08
N GLU A 87 18.32 -30.72 -9.31
CA GLU A 87 18.98 -29.79 -8.39
C GLU A 87 18.19 -29.62 -7.07
N LEU A 88 16.86 -29.76 -7.12
CA LEU A 88 16.03 -29.76 -5.92
C LEU A 88 16.26 -30.96 -5.01
N GLU A 89 16.84 -32.07 -5.50
CA GLU A 89 17.24 -33.19 -4.65
C GLU A 89 18.36 -32.78 -3.69
N GLU A 90 19.28 -31.92 -4.11
CA GLU A 90 20.32 -31.36 -3.24
C GLU A 90 19.74 -30.49 -2.12
N LEU A 91 18.54 -29.95 -2.35
CA LEU A 91 17.79 -29.09 -1.44
C LEU A 91 16.66 -29.82 -0.70
N ALA A 92 16.69 -31.16 -0.67
CA ALA A 92 15.67 -31.99 -0.04
C ALA A 92 15.35 -31.56 1.40
N GLU A 93 16.37 -31.28 2.21
CA GLU A 93 16.22 -30.86 3.62
C GLU A 93 15.65 -29.44 3.77
N VAL A 94 15.75 -28.61 2.72
CA VAL A 94 15.13 -27.28 2.70
C VAL A 94 13.65 -27.39 2.36
N PHE A 95 13.32 -28.17 1.32
CA PHE A 95 11.99 -28.28 0.74
C PHE A 95 11.21 -29.55 1.13
N TRP A 96 11.60 -30.23 2.21
CA TRP A 96 11.01 -31.51 2.61
C TRP A 96 9.48 -31.43 2.83
N VAL A 97 8.96 -30.27 3.29
CA VAL A 97 7.51 -30.06 3.45
C VAL A 97 6.84 -29.98 2.09
N GLU A 98 7.41 -29.17 1.19
CA GLU A 98 6.88 -28.91 -0.14
C GLU A 98 6.88 -30.18 -0.99
N ARG A 99 7.94 -30.99 -0.93
CA ARG A 99 8.03 -32.30 -1.61
C ARG A 99 6.95 -33.28 -1.16
N LYS A 100 6.64 -33.33 0.14
CA LYS A 100 5.54 -34.16 0.65
C LYS A 100 4.18 -33.63 0.20
N CYS A 101 3.98 -32.32 0.27
CA CYS A 101 2.76 -31.68 -0.21
C CYS A 101 2.55 -31.88 -1.71
N GLU A 102 3.60 -31.88 -2.51
CA GLU A 102 3.55 -32.17 -3.94
C GLU A 102 3.06 -33.58 -4.22
N LYS A 103 3.72 -34.60 -3.64
CA LYS A 103 3.30 -36.00 -3.76
C LYS A 103 1.84 -36.21 -3.31
N ALA A 104 1.46 -35.62 -2.18
CA ALA A 104 0.09 -35.69 -1.68
C ALA A 104 -0.90 -35.00 -2.62
N LEU A 105 -0.52 -33.86 -3.23
CA LEU A 105 -1.40 -33.14 -4.13
C LEU A 105 -1.60 -33.89 -5.45
N ASP A 106 -0.56 -34.51 -5.99
CA ASP A 106 -0.65 -35.33 -7.20
C ASP A 106 -1.56 -36.56 -6.97
N ALA A 107 -1.44 -37.22 -5.82
CA ALA A 107 -2.34 -38.31 -5.42
C ALA A 107 -3.79 -37.84 -5.27
N LEU A 108 -4.02 -36.67 -4.66
CA LEU A 108 -5.34 -36.06 -4.53
C LEU A 108 -5.98 -35.74 -5.89
N LEU A 109 -5.20 -35.19 -6.83
CA LEU A 109 -5.67 -34.90 -8.18
C LEU A 109 -5.96 -36.18 -8.97
N ALA A 110 -5.25 -37.28 -8.67
CA ALA A 110 -5.55 -38.61 -9.19
C ALA A 110 -6.78 -39.28 -8.55
N GLY A 111 -7.40 -38.65 -7.55
CA GLY A 111 -8.65 -39.09 -6.93
C GLY A 111 -8.51 -39.83 -5.60
N ALA A 112 -7.30 -39.89 -5.02
CA ALA A 112 -7.10 -40.45 -3.68
C ALA A 112 -7.84 -39.64 -2.60
N ASP A 113 -8.16 -40.29 -1.48
CA ASP A 113 -8.67 -39.59 -0.30
C ASP A 113 -7.55 -38.71 0.33
N PRO A 114 -7.84 -37.52 0.88
CA PRO A 114 -6.78 -36.67 1.45
C PRO A 114 -5.98 -37.29 2.59
N ALA A 115 -6.58 -38.19 3.38
CA ALA A 115 -5.85 -38.89 4.43
C ALA A 115 -4.81 -39.84 3.82
N GLU A 116 -5.24 -40.65 2.85
CA GLU A 116 -4.38 -41.58 2.10
C GLU A 116 -3.28 -40.84 1.33
N ALA A 117 -3.61 -39.73 0.68
CA ALA A 117 -2.67 -38.92 -0.07
C ALA A 117 -1.56 -38.32 0.84
N LEU A 118 -1.92 -37.86 2.04
CA LEU A 118 -0.94 -37.38 3.01
C LEU A 118 -0.09 -38.52 3.56
N GLU A 119 -0.69 -39.64 3.96
CA GLU A 119 0.03 -40.80 4.52
C GLU A 119 1.01 -41.41 3.52
N SER A 120 0.59 -41.62 2.27
CA SER A 120 1.45 -42.14 1.20
C SER A 120 2.62 -41.21 0.85
N SER A 121 2.48 -39.90 1.09
CA SER A 121 3.57 -38.92 0.97
C SER A 121 4.53 -38.90 2.16
N GLY A 122 4.27 -39.67 3.21
CA GLY A 122 5.01 -39.65 4.47
C GLY A 122 4.67 -38.46 5.36
N ALA A 123 3.48 -37.87 5.19
CA ALA A 123 2.88 -36.87 6.07
C ALA A 123 1.76 -37.51 6.91
N VAL A 124 1.17 -36.75 7.82
CA VAL A 124 0.06 -37.20 8.68
C VAL A 124 -1.11 -36.25 8.50
N LEU A 125 -2.34 -36.75 8.54
CA LEU A 125 -3.53 -35.90 8.55
C LEU A 125 -3.59 -35.06 9.84
N SER A 126 -3.06 -33.85 9.77
CA SER A 126 -3.05 -32.89 10.86
C SER A 126 -3.34 -31.47 10.35
N GLU A 127 -3.70 -30.55 11.24
CA GLU A 127 -3.94 -29.17 10.84
C GLU A 127 -2.70 -28.52 10.20
N SER A 128 -1.49 -28.83 10.70
CA SER A 128 -0.25 -28.26 10.14
C SER A 128 0.00 -28.75 8.71
N TRP A 129 -0.20 -30.05 8.44
CA TRP A 129 -0.04 -30.62 7.11
C TRP A 129 -1.13 -30.18 6.15
N VAL A 130 -2.38 -30.12 6.58
CA VAL A 130 -3.48 -29.55 5.77
C VAL A 130 -3.16 -28.11 5.39
N ARG A 131 -2.65 -27.30 6.32
CA ARG A 131 -2.25 -25.92 6.04
C ARG A 131 -1.10 -25.83 5.04
N ALA A 132 -0.12 -26.73 5.12
CA ALA A 132 1.00 -26.80 4.19
C ALA A 132 0.54 -27.21 2.79
N LEU A 133 -0.27 -28.26 2.69
CA LEU A 133 -0.87 -28.76 1.44
C LEU A 133 -1.71 -27.68 0.74
N LEU A 134 -2.61 -27.02 1.48
CA LEU A 134 -3.39 -25.88 0.97
C LEU A 134 -2.49 -24.70 0.57
N GLY A 135 -1.37 -24.52 1.27
CA GLY A 135 -0.34 -23.54 0.92
C GLY A 135 0.32 -23.84 -0.43
N TYR A 136 0.67 -25.09 -0.67
CA TYR A 136 1.26 -25.56 -1.92
C TYR A 136 0.27 -25.49 -3.09
N ALA A 137 -0.97 -25.97 -2.90
CA ALA A 137 -2.03 -25.85 -3.91
C ALA A 137 -2.28 -24.38 -4.31
N ARG A 138 -2.29 -23.44 -3.34
CA ARG A 138 -2.40 -22.01 -3.63
C ARG A 138 -1.19 -21.47 -4.40
N ALA A 139 0.01 -21.94 -4.11
CA ALA A 139 1.22 -21.52 -4.82
C ALA A 139 1.15 -21.92 -6.31
N LEU A 140 0.79 -23.17 -6.59
CA LEU A 140 0.57 -23.66 -7.96
C LEU A 140 -0.52 -22.87 -8.69
N HIS A 141 -1.65 -22.63 -8.02
CA HIS A 141 -2.74 -21.82 -8.57
C HIS A 141 -2.30 -20.38 -8.87
N HIS A 142 -1.52 -19.77 -7.98
CA HIS A 142 -1.00 -18.42 -8.18
C HIS A 142 -0.05 -18.33 -9.40
N LEU A 143 0.77 -19.36 -9.60
CA LEU A 143 1.67 -19.46 -10.75
C LEU A 143 0.92 -19.81 -12.06
N GLY A 144 -0.27 -20.40 -11.95
CA GLY A 144 -1.12 -20.78 -13.07
C GLY A 144 -0.98 -22.24 -13.49
N TYR A 145 -0.35 -23.08 -12.66
CA TYR A 145 -0.22 -24.53 -12.89
C TYR A 145 -1.43 -25.33 -12.44
N VAL A 146 -2.35 -24.70 -11.71
CA VAL A 146 -3.62 -25.27 -11.26
C VAL A 146 -4.73 -24.29 -11.61
N SER A 147 -5.78 -24.79 -12.26
CA SER A 147 -6.98 -24.05 -12.64
C SER A 147 -7.88 -23.72 -11.44
N ASP A 148 -8.90 -22.88 -11.66
CA ASP A 148 -9.86 -22.55 -10.61
C ASP A 148 -10.71 -23.78 -10.23
N GLU A 149 -11.04 -24.63 -11.20
CA GLU A 149 -11.82 -25.86 -11.05
C GLU A 149 -11.06 -26.94 -10.27
N GLU A 150 -9.78 -27.16 -10.62
CA GLU A 150 -8.91 -28.10 -9.90
C GLU A 150 -8.71 -27.66 -8.44
N LEU A 151 -8.43 -26.36 -8.21
CA LEU A 151 -8.31 -25.84 -6.86
C LEU A 151 -9.62 -26.02 -6.07
N ALA A 152 -10.77 -25.75 -6.67
CA ALA A 152 -12.07 -25.97 -6.03
C ALA A 152 -12.28 -27.45 -5.65
N SER A 153 -11.87 -28.38 -6.52
CA SER A 153 -11.89 -29.82 -6.23
C SER A 153 -11.02 -30.19 -5.03
N ILE A 154 -9.77 -29.68 -4.99
CA ILE A 154 -8.85 -29.89 -3.87
C ILE A 154 -9.44 -29.35 -2.56
N LEU A 155 -9.97 -28.13 -2.56
CA LEU A 155 -10.58 -27.51 -1.38
C LEU A 155 -11.78 -28.32 -0.87
N LYS A 156 -12.60 -28.86 -1.77
CA LYS A 156 -13.74 -29.72 -1.45
C LYS A 156 -13.31 -31.07 -0.90
N ALA A 157 -12.25 -31.66 -1.44
CA ALA A 157 -11.69 -32.91 -0.93
C ALA A 157 -11.17 -32.72 0.51
N VAL A 158 -10.37 -31.69 0.74
CA VAL A 158 -9.84 -31.35 2.07
C VAL A 158 -10.96 -31.06 3.07
N GLU A 159 -12.04 -30.38 2.66
CA GLU A 159 -13.19 -30.10 3.53
C GLU A 159 -13.81 -31.36 4.14
N ARG A 160 -13.91 -32.45 3.36
CA ARG A 160 -14.50 -33.72 3.81
C ARG A 160 -13.73 -34.36 4.96
N THR A 161 -12.45 -34.06 5.11
CA THR A 161 -11.63 -34.58 6.22
C THR A 161 -12.04 -34.02 7.57
N GLY A 162 -12.70 -32.84 7.60
CA GLY A 162 -12.98 -32.09 8.83
C GLY A 162 -11.74 -31.48 9.53
N VAL A 163 -10.53 -31.82 9.09
CA VAL A 163 -9.27 -31.34 9.68
C VAL A 163 -8.86 -30.01 9.06
N GLY A 164 -8.40 -29.07 9.88
CA GLY A 164 -7.86 -27.79 9.38
C GLY A 164 -8.92 -26.83 8.82
N ALA A 165 -10.18 -26.90 9.28
CA ALA A 165 -11.27 -26.04 8.84
C ALA A 165 -10.95 -24.52 8.87
N HIS A 166 -10.12 -24.08 9.82
CA HIS A 166 -9.65 -22.68 9.85
C HIS A 166 -8.70 -22.36 8.68
N ALA A 167 -7.74 -23.24 8.40
CA ALA A 167 -6.81 -23.10 7.27
C ALA A 167 -7.53 -23.16 5.92
N LEU A 168 -8.56 -24.00 5.80
CA LEU A 168 -9.41 -24.08 4.62
C LEU A 168 -10.16 -22.77 4.37
N ARG A 169 -10.88 -22.26 5.39
CA ARG A 169 -11.60 -20.98 5.29
C ARG A 169 -10.68 -19.81 4.98
N PHE A 170 -9.51 -19.77 5.61
CA PHE A 170 -8.49 -18.77 5.29
C PHE A 170 -8.02 -18.88 3.83
N THR A 171 -7.76 -20.10 3.35
CA THR A 171 -7.32 -20.34 1.96
C THR A 171 -8.36 -19.90 0.95
N ARG A 172 -9.64 -20.25 1.14
CA ARG A 172 -10.77 -19.78 0.32
C ARG A 172 -10.80 -18.25 0.20
N LYS A 173 -10.76 -17.57 1.35
CA LYS A 173 -10.74 -16.10 1.41
C LYS A 173 -9.54 -15.53 0.69
N LEU A 174 -8.35 -16.07 0.93
CA LEU A 174 -7.12 -15.55 0.34
C LEU A 174 -7.10 -15.73 -1.18
N VAL A 175 -7.46 -16.89 -1.69
CA VAL A 175 -7.54 -17.17 -3.14
C VAL A 175 -8.55 -16.23 -3.81
N ALA A 176 -9.74 -16.10 -3.23
CA ALA A 176 -10.75 -15.15 -3.70
C ALA A 176 -10.22 -13.71 -3.69
N ALA A 177 -9.47 -13.31 -2.65
CA ALA A 177 -8.84 -12.00 -2.58
C ALA A 177 -7.80 -11.78 -3.69
N HIS A 178 -6.97 -12.79 -4.01
CA HIS A 178 -6.03 -12.72 -5.14
C HIS A 178 -6.75 -12.56 -6.47
N LYS A 179 -7.81 -13.33 -6.74
CA LYS A 179 -8.58 -13.20 -7.99
C LYS A 179 -9.26 -11.85 -8.10
N LEU A 180 -9.90 -11.36 -7.03
CA LEU A 180 -10.46 -10.00 -7.01
C LEU A 180 -9.38 -8.95 -7.29
N ALA A 181 -8.21 -9.07 -6.64
CA ALA A 181 -7.10 -8.16 -6.87
C ALA A 181 -6.60 -8.17 -8.33
N GLN A 182 -6.49 -9.36 -8.95
CA GLN A 182 -6.15 -9.49 -10.38
C GLN A 182 -7.20 -8.81 -11.28
N GLN A 183 -8.49 -9.02 -11.00
CA GLN A 183 -9.58 -8.38 -11.76
C GLN A 183 -9.62 -6.85 -11.56
N ILE A 184 -9.19 -6.34 -10.40
CA ILE A 184 -9.01 -4.90 -10.18
C ILE A 184 -7.80 -4.39 -10.99
N ALA A 185 -6.67 -5.10 -10.92
CA ALA A 185 -5.44 -4.75 -11.62
C ALA A 185 -5.63 -4.69 -13.14
N SER A 186 -6.39 -5.63 -13.70
CA SER A 186 -6.73 -5.68 -15.14
C SER A 186 -7.84 -4.70 -15.55
N GLY A 187 -8.45 -3.99 -14.60
CA GLY A 187 -9.56 -3.07 -14.86
C GLY A 187 -10.90 -3.74 -15.16
N GLN A 188 -11.03 -5.06 -15.00
CA GLN A 188 -12.31 -5.77 -15.15
C GLN A 188 -13.33 -5.35 -14.07
N LEU A 189 -12.84 -5.05 -12.86
CA LEU A 189 -13.64 -4.51 -11.76
C LEU A 189 -13.52 -2.98 -11.71
N THR A 190 -14.53 -2.30 -12.25
CA THR A 190 -14.59 -0.83 -12.30
C THR A 190 -15.61 -0.20 -11.35
N SER A 191 -16.48 -1.01 -10.74
CA SER A 191 -17.53 -0.54 -9.84
C SER A 191 -17.75 -1.48 -8.67
N ARG A 192 -18.22 -0.92 -7.56
CA ARG A 192 -18.49 -1.66 -6.32
C ARG A 192 -19.56 -2.75 -6.50
N GLY A 193 -20.59 -2.50 -7.31
CA GLY A 193 -21.62 -3.50 -7.61
C GLY A 193 -21.12 -4.67 -8.47
N ARG A 194 -20.09 -4.48 -9.30
CA ARG A 194 -19.40 -5.60 -9.97
C ARG A 194 -18.51 -6.36 -9.00
N LYS A 195 -17.79 -5.64 -8.13
CA LYS A 195 -16.95 -6.21 -7.07
C LYS A 195 -17.76 -7.15 -6.17
N GLU A 196 -18.87 -6.67 -5.62
CA GLU A 196 -19.73 -7.43 -4.69
C GLU A 196 -20.38 -8.67 -5.34
N ARG A 197 -20.58 -8.66 -6.68
CA ARG A 197 -21.03 -9.85 -7.42
C ARG A 197 -19.90 -10.85 -7.63
N SER A 198 -18.75 -10.38 -8.10
CA SER A 198 -17.57 -11.25 -8.30
C SER A 198 -17.15 -11.93 -6.99
N GLU A 199 -17.18 -11.18 -5.89
CA GLU A 199 -16.89 -11.69 -4.54
C GLU A 199 -17.82 -12.85 -4.14
N ARG A 200 -19.12 -12.77 -4.47
CA ARG A 200 -20.08 -13.87 -4.22
C ARG A 200 -19.80 -15.07 -5.11
N VAL A 201 -19.52 -14.86 -6.39
CA VAL A 201 -19.25 -15.93 -7.34
C VAL A 201 -17.99 -16.70 -6.94
N LEU A 202 -16.90 -15.99 -6.59
CA LEU A 202 -15.65 -16.61 -6.15
C LEU A 202 -15.81 -17.37 -4.84
N ALA A 203 -16.58 -16.84 -3.88
CA ALA A 203 -16.86 -17.55 -2.63
C ALA A 203 -17.57 -18.89 -2.89
N LEU A 204 -18.57 -18.91 -3.78
CA LEU A 204 -19.27 -20.13 -4.18
C LEU A 204 -18.37 -21.11 -4.95
N LEU A 205 -17.58 -20.59 -5.90
CA LEU A 205 -16.68 -21.39 -6.73
C LEU A 205 -15.70 -22.20 -5.87
N TYR A 206 -15.10 -21.59 -4.86
CA TYR A 206 -14.15 -22.25 -3.97
C TYR A 206 -14.81 -23.06 -2.84
N GLY A 207 -16.10 -23.37 -2.98
CA GLY A 207 -16.86 -24.24 -2.07
C GLY A 207 -17.30 -23.57 -0.77
N GLY A 208 -17.21 -22.23 -0.69
CA GLY A 208 -17.60 -21.45 0.49
C GLY A 208 -19.02 -20.86 0.39
N GLY A 209 -19.47 -20.31 1.50
CA GLY A 209 -20.73 -19.56 1.61
C GLY A 209 -20.53 -18.04 1.67
N SER A 210 -21.57 -17.31 2.08
CA SER A 210 -21.49 -15.87 2.34
C SER A 210 -20.44 -15.49 3.40
N GLU A 211 -20.13 -16.41 4.32
CA GLU A 211 -19.15 -16.26 5.40
C GLU A 211 -17.69 -16.37 4.93
N ASP A 212 -17.47 -16.99 3.77
CA ASP A 212 -16.16 -17.21 3.17
C ASP A 212 -15.76 -16.14 2.17
N LYS A 213 -16.54 -15.06 2.10
CA LYS A 213 -16.16 -13.86 1.36
C LYS A 213 -14.89 -13.24 1.94
N PRO A 214 -13.93 -12.83 1.09
CA PRO A 214 -12.77 -12.12 1.56
C PRO A 214 -13.17 -10.74 2.11
N PRO A 215 -12.68 -10.35 3.29
CA PRO A 215 -12.93 -9.00 3.78
C PRO A 215 -12.23 -7.97 2.86
N ASP A 216 -12.85 -6.81 2.68
CA ASP A 216 -12.31 -5.71 1.85
C ASP A 216 -10.86 -5.33 2.24
N ALA A 217 -10.52 -5.40 3.53
CA ALA A 217 -9.17 -5.17 4.02
C ALA A 217 -8.14 -6.18 3.46
N LEU A 218 -8.50 -7.46 3.35
CA LEU A 218 -7.65 -8.49 2.76
C LEU A 218 -7.50 -8.29 1.25
N VAL A 219 -8.59 -8.00 0.55
CA VAL A 219 -8.55 -7.69 -0.90
C VAL A 219 -7.68 -6.46 -1.15
N TRP A 220 -7.80 -5.43 -0.30
CA TRP A 220 -6.97 -4.23 -0.38
C TRP A 220 -5.49 -4.57 -0.20
N GLN A 221 -5.16 -5.34 0.85
CA GLN A 221 -3.79 -5.75 1.13
C GLN A 221 -3.19 -6.49 -0.06
N VAL A 222 -3.90 -7.48 -0.61
CA VAL A 222 -3.41 -8.25 -1.75
C VAL A 222 -3.29 -7.36 -3.01
N ALA A 223 -4.30 -6.54 -3.32
CA ALA A 223 -4.27 -5.68 -4.50
C ALA A 223 -3.11 -4.67 -4.47
N VAL A 224 -2.92 -3.98 -3.35
CA VAL A 224 -1.89 -2.94 -3.23
C VAL A 224 -0.51 -3.55 -3.02
N ASN A 225 -0.36 -4.49 -2.09
CA ASN A 225 0.95 -4.98 -1.68
C ASN A 225 1.49 -6.08 -2.60
N VAL A 226 0.64 -6.98 -3.08
CA VAL A 226 1.06 -8.11 -3.92
C VAL A 226 1.02 -7.76 -5.40
N TYR A 227 -0.03 -7.10 -5.86
CA TYR A 227 -0.21 -6.76 -7.29
C TYR A 227 0.22 -5.34 -7.66
N GLY A 228 0.57 -4.50 -6.69
CA GLY A 228 1.02 -3.12 -6.96
C GLY A 228 -0.07 -2.22 -7.54
N VAL A 229 -1.35 -2.55 -7.32
CA VAL A 229 -2.47 -1.72 -7.78
C VAL A 229 -2.46 -0.41 -7.00
N SER A 230 -2.66 0.72 -7.69
CA SER A 230 -2.76 2.02 -7.02
C SER A 230 -3.86 2.03 -5.95
N GLU A 231 -3.59 2.60 -4.78
CA GLU A 231 -4.53 2.66 -3.67
C GLU A 231 -5.83 3.36 -4.08
N ARG A 232 -5.75 4.40 -4.92
CA ARG A 232 -6.91 5.07 -5.51
C ARG A 232 -7.85 4.10 -6.22
N ALA A 233 -7.32 3.20 -7.05
CA ALA A 233 -8.15 2.28 -7.80
C ALA A 233 -8.92 1.35 -6.85
N VAL A 234 -8.24 0.88 -5.81
CA VAL A 234 -8.77 -0.05 -4.80
C VAL A 234 -9.77 0.64 -3.87
N LEU A 235 -9.46 1.82 -3.33
CA LEU A 235 -10.31 2.56 -2.39
C LEU A 235 -11.63 3.05 -3.02
N ARG A 236 -11.72 3.13 -4.35
CA ARG A 236 -13.00 3.36 -5.04
C ARG A 236 -13.95 2.16 -4.97
N LEU A 237 -13.41 0.97 -4.77
CA LEU A 237 -14.15 -0.29 -4.84
C LEU A 237 -14.39 -0.91 -3.46
N LEU A 238 -13.44 -0.71 -2.54
CA LEU A 238 -13.38 -1.35 -1.24
C LEU A 238 -13.63 -0.36 -0.10
N LYS A 239 -14.26 -0.83 0.97
CA LYS A 239 -14.46 -0.10 2.22
C LYS A 239 -13.49 -0.62 3.28
N VAL A 240 -12.40 0.11 3.50
CA VAL A 240 -11.40 -0.23 4.52
C VAL A 240 -11.56 0.73 5.70
N LYS A 241 -11.64 0.18 6.93
CA LYS A 241 -11.69 0.98 8.17
C LYS A 241 -10.31 1.52 8.53
N LYS A 242 -10.23 2.64 9.26
CA LYS A 242 -8.97 3.28 9.70
C LYS A 242 -8.01 2.28 10.36
N ASN A 243 -8.50 1.60 11.41
CA ASN A 243 -7.70 0.67 12.19
C ASN A 243 -7.18 -0.53 11.36
N GLN A 244 -7.92 -0.96 10.35
CA GLN A 244 -7.49 -2.02 9.44
C GLN A 244 -6.38 -1.52 8.51
N LEU A 245 -6.53 -0.32 7.95
CA LEU A 245 -5.53 0.24 7.04
C LEU A 245 -4.19 0.49 7.74
N GLU A 246 -4.24 1.11 8.93
CA GLU A 246 -3.04 1.33 9.75
C GLU A 246 -2.36 0.01 10.10
N LYS A 247 -3.13 -0.99 10.56
CA LYS A 247 -2.59 -2.32 10.85
C LYS A 247 -1.93 -2.95 9.64
N ILE A 248 -2.57 -2.89 8.46
CA ILE A 248 -2.00 -3.47 7.23
C ILE A 248 -0.71 -2.76 6.85
N ALA A 249 -0.70 -1.43 6.86
CA ALA A 249 0.47 -0.65 6.45
C ALA A 249 1.66 -0.81 7.41
N VAL A 250 1.40 -0.77 8.72
CA VAL A 250 2.42 -1.05 9.75
C VAL A 250 2.96 -2.47 9.61
N SER A 251 2.14 -3.43 9.16
CA SER A 251 2.59 -4.81 8.93
C SER A 251 3.26 -5.03 7.58
N SER A 252 3.39 -4.00 6.73
CA SER A 252 3.87 -4.13 5.34
C SER A 252 5.34 -3.71 5.22
N ALA A 253 6.27 -4.63 5.44
CA ALA A 253 7.71 -4.38 5.36
C ALA A 253 8.12 -3.61 4.09
N SER A 254 7.59 -3.99 2.93
CA SER A 254 7.88 -3.39 1.62
C SER A 254 7.63 -1.88 1.56
N TRP A 255 6.65 -1.38 2.31
CA TRP A 255 6.33 0.05 2.36
C TRP A 255 7.43 0.84 3.05
N TRP A 256 7.99 0.27 4.12
CA TRP A 256 9.03 0.91 4.91
C TRP A 256 10.39 0.78 4.25
N TYR A 257 10.71 -0.37 3.65
CA TYR A 257 11.94 -0.52 2.88
C TYR A 257 11.96 0.40 1.65
N ARG A 258 10.82 0.64 1.00
CA ARG A 258 10.73 1.57 -0.13
C ARG A 258 10.62 3.03 0.29
N GLY A 259 9.89 3.30 1.37
CA GLY A 259 9.50 4.65 1.77
C GLY A 259 10.45 5.33 2.75
N VAL A 260 11.17 4.54 3.57
CA VAL A 260 12.04 5.03 4.65
C VAL A 260 13.50 4.71 4.37
N ALA A 261 13.88 3.43 4.37
CA ALA A 261 15.25 3.00 4.16
C ALA A 261 15.30 1.62 3.48
N SER A 262 15.93 1.56 2.30
CA SER A 262 16.17 0.30 1.59
C SER A 262 17.17 -0.58 2.33
N LEU A 263 17.20 -1.87 2.00
CA LEU A 263 18.15 -2.81 2.63
C LEU A 263 19.60 -2.38 2.41
N SER A 264 19.95 -1.93 1.20
CA SER A 264 21.31 -1.45 0.89
C SER A 264 21.66 -0.16 1.64
N GLU A 265 20.70 0.77 1.83
CA GLU A 265 20.91 1.92 2.71
C GLU A 265 21.15 1.50 4.16
N ILE A 266 20.46 0.46 4.62
CA ILE A 266 20.66 -0.10 5.97
C ILE A 266 22.03 -0.74 6.10
N GLU A 267 22.40 -1.66 5.22
CA GLU A 267 23.71 -2.33 5.23
C GLU A 267 24.86 -1.33 5.19
N LYS A 268 24.77 -0.33 4.30
CA LYS A 268 25.74 0.75 4.21
C LYS A 268 25.84 1.53 5.52
N ALA A 269 24.72 1.93 6.12
CA ALA A 269 24.72 2.66 7.39
C ALA A 269 25.31 1.81 8.52
N LEU A 270 24.90 0.54 8.65
CA LEU A 270 25.41 -0.36 9.68
C LEU A 270 26.92 -0.61 9.56
N SER A 271 27.47 -0.67 8.34
CA SER A 271 28.92 -0.81 8.13
C SER A 271 29.74 0.38 8.65
N GLN A 272 29.10 1.52 8.87
CA GLN A 272 29.72 2.76 9.33
C GLN A 272 29.51 3.03 10.83
N LEU A 273 28.67 2.24 11.50
CA LEU A 273 28.40 2.39 12.93
C LEU A 273 29.49 1.73 13.78
N ASP A 274 29.83 2.36 14.90
CA ASP A 274 30.67 1.74 15.92
C ASP A 274 29.92 0.61 16.68
N LYS A 275 30.67 -0.15 17.51
CA LYS A 275 30.11 -1.29 18.24
C LYS A 275 28.95 -0.89 19.19
N PRO A 276 29.04 0.18 20.00
CA PRO A 276 27.92 0.65 20.80
C PRO A 276 26.65 0.94 20.01
N TRP A 277 26.75 1.69 18.90
CA TRP A 277 25.59 2.02 18.06
C TRP A 277 25.02 0.80 17.34
N LEU A 278 25.87 -0.13 16.89
CA LEU A 278 25.42 -1.40 16.32
C LEU A 278 24.61 -2.23 17.33
N ARG A 279 25.02 -2.23 18.60
CA ARG A 279 24.27 -2.91 19.67
C ARG A 279 22.92 -2.24 19.90
N ALA A 280 22.91 -0.91 20.04
CA ALA A 280 21.67 -0.17 20.24
C ALA A 280 20.70 -0.30 19.05
N TYR A 281 21.20 -0.31 17.81
CA TYR A 281 20.40 -0.62 16.64
C TYR A 281 19.72 -1.99 16.75
N ARG A 282 20.47 -3.05 17.10
CA ARG A 282 19.92 -4.41 17.24
C ARG A 282 18.87 -4.49 18.34
N ASP A 283 19.10 -3.81 19.47
CA ASP A 283 18.16 -3.76 20.57
C ASP A 283 16.89 -2.99 20.19
N ALA A 284 17.00 -1.87 19.47
CA ALA A 284 15.87 -1.15 18.91
C ALA A 284 15.08 -2.00 17.91
N VAL A 285 15.75 -2.72 17.01
CA VAL A 285 15.11 -3.68 16.09
C VAL A 285 14.36 -4.76 16.88
N LYS A 286 14.95 -5.29 17.96
CA LYS A 286 14.30 -6.30 18.80
C LYS A 286 13.03 -5.74 19.47
N GLN A 287 13.08 -4.52 20.00
CA GLN A 287 11.90 -3.85 20.59
C GLN A 287 10.80 -3.64 19.54
N LEU A 288 11.16 -3.14 18.35
CA LEU A 288 10.20 -2.86 17.28
C LEU A 288 9.65 -4.11 16.60
N SER A 289 10.41 -5.21 16.54
CA SER A 289 10.01 -6.46 15.86
C SER A 289 8.78 -7.12 16.50
N GLY A 290 8.52 -6.85 17.77
CA GLY A 290 7.28 -7.26 18.43
C GLY A 290 6.04 -6.50 17.97
N LEU A 291 6.22 -5.34 17.33
CA LEU A 291 5.16 -4.41 16.93
C LEU A 291 4.99 -4.32 15.41
N THR A 292 6.08 -4.46 14.65
CA THR A 292 6.09 -4.34 13.20
C THR A 292 7.21 -5.18 12.57
N PRO A 293 6.95 -5.84 11.43
CA PRO A 293 8.00 -6.50 10.64
C PRO A 293 8.96 -5.51 9.96
N ALA A 294 8.66 -4.21 10.01
CA ALA A 294 9.48 -3.15 9.46
C ALA A 294 10.43 -2.51 10.48
N ALA A 295 10.81 -3.27 11.51
CA ALA A 295 11.63 -2.78 12.60
C ALA A 295 12.95 -2.15 12.12
N SER A 296 13.66 -2.77 11.17
CA SER A 296 14.96 -2.33 10.67
C SER A 296 14.95 -0.90 10.06
N PRO A 297 14.14 -0.59 9.03
CA PRO A 297 14.14 0.76 8.45
C PRO A 297 13.67 1.84 9.44
N ILE A 298 12.75 1.51 10.35
CA ILE A 298 12.29 2.44 11.39
C ILE A 298 13.42 2.69 12.41
N ALA A 299 14.04 1.63 12.92
CA ALA A 299 15.14 1.73 13.88
C ALA A 299 16.30 2.57 13.33
N LEU A 300 16.67 2.37 12.06
CA LEU A 300 17.73 3.16 11.43
C LEU A 300 17.37 4.64 11.33
N ALA A 301 16.13 4.97 10.90
CA ALA A 301 15.70 6.36 10.78
C ALA A 301 15.71 7.10 12.14
N LEU A 302 15.29 6.42 13.21
CA LEU A 302 15.31 6.96 14.56
C LEU A 302 16.74 7.06 15.12
N LEU A 303 17.59 6.07 14.87
CA LEU A 303 19.00 6.07 15.28
C LEU A 303 19.76 7.22 14.64
N GLU A 304 19.62 7.42 13.32
CA GLU A 304 20.26 8.56 12.63
C GLU A 304 19.78 9.90 13.17
N GLN A 305 18.50 10.01 13.53
CA GLN A 305 17.98 11.22 14.17
C GLN A 305 18.57 11.42 15.57
N ALA A 306 18.65 10.37 16.38
CA ALA A 306 19.24 10.43 17.72
C ALA A 306 20.72 10.82 17.69
N ALA A 307 21.49 10.27 16.75
CA ALA A 307 22.89 10.59 16.55
C ALA A 307 23.08 12.07 16.16
N LEU A 308 22.21 12.63 15.30
CA LEU A 308 22.22 14.07 14.98
C LEU A 308 21.86 14.96 16.16
N GLU A 309 21.09 14.44 17.12
CA GLU A 309 20.74 15.11 18.38
C GLU A 309 21.82 14.96 19.46
N SER A 310 22.96 14.34 19.13
CA SER A 310 24.04 14.04 20.06
C SER A 310 23.60 13.17 21.25
N LEU A 311 22.56 12.34 21.08
CA LEU A 311 22.25 11.30 22.04
C LEU A 311 23.30 10.21 21.96
N ASP A 312 23.67 9.64 23.10
CA ASP A 312 24.45 8.41 23.13
C ASP A 312 23.54 7.18 22.87
N PRO A 313 24.12 5.98 22.69
CA PRO A 313 23.34 4.78 22.43
C PRO A 313 22.31 4.43 23.52
N GLU A 314 22.58 4.76 24.79
CA GLU A 314 21.67 4.49 25.91
C GLU A 314 20.50 5.46 25.91
N GLY A 315 20.76 6.76 25.74
CA GLY A 315 19.75 7.80 25.60
C GLY A 315 18.85 7.61 24.38
N PHE A 316 19.39 7.08 23.27
CA PHE A 316 18.58 6.64 22.13
C PHE A 316 17.58 5.54 22.52
N LEU A 317 18.03 4.49 23.22
CA LEU A 317 17.16 3.39 23.65
C LEU A 317 16.15 3.82 24.71
N GLU A 318 16.52 4.74 25.61
CA GLU A 318 15.60 5.31 26.60
C GLU A 318 14.50 6.13 25.92
N LYS A 319 14.88 7.03 24.99
CA LYS A 319 13.93 7.82 24.19
C LYS A 319 12.99 6.89 23.41
N LEU A 320 13.52 5.82 22.80
CA LEU A 320 12.71 4.82 22.09
C LEU A 320 11.74 4.10 23.02
N SER A 321 12.20 3.62 24.17
CA SER A 321 11.36 2.91 25.13
C SER A 321 10.22 3.79 25.65
N ARG A 322 10.51 5.08 25.93
CA ARG A 322 9.51 6.07 26.32
C ARG A 322 8.46 6.28 25.22
N VAL A 323 8.90 6.42 23.97
CA VAL A 323 8.01 6.59 22.82
C VAL A 323 7.14 5.34 22.60
N LEU A 324 7.72 4.14 22.67
CA LEU A 324 6.97 2.90 22.49
C LEU A 324 6.04 2.57 23.67
N GLY A 325 6.37 3.07 24.86
CA GLY A 325 5.56 2.94 26.07
C GLY A 325 4.38 3.91 26.16
N SER A 326 4.30 4.93 25.30
CA SER A 326 3.17 5.86 25.31
C SER A 326 1.88 5.21 24.80
N GLU A 327 0.74 5.78 25.19
CA GLU A 327 -0.56 5.30 24.71
C GLU A 327 -0.75 5.56 23.21
N GLY A 328 -1.69 4.82 22.60
CA GLY A 328 -2.09 4.99 21.20
C GLY A 328 -1.55 3.93 20.24
N SER A 329 -1.86 4.12 18.96
CA SER A 329 -1.38 3.25 17.88
C SER A 329 0.14 3.38 17.68
N LEU A 330 0.79 2.38 17.07
CA LEU A 330 2.24 2.48 16.78
C LEU A 330 2.56 3.72 15.92
N VAL A 331 1.66 4.10 15.00
CA VAL A 331 1.82 5.30 14.18
C VAL A 331 1.84 6.57 15.04
N GLU A 332 0.94 6.67 16.02
CA GLU A 332 0.86 7.81 16.93
C GLU A 332 2.07 7.89 17.85
N ARG A 333 2.50 6.74 18.40
CA ARG A 333 3.72 6.65 19.20
C ARG A 333 4.93 7.14 18.40
N LEU A 334 5.17 6.57 17.22
CA LEU A 334 6.33 6.95 16.40
C LEU A 334 6.29 8.41 15.93
N LEU A 335 5.10 9.01 15.72
CA LEU A 335 4.97 10.44 15.42
C LEU A 335 5.33 11.34 16.61
N ALA A 336 5.29 10.82 17.84
CA ALA A 336 5.73 11.54 19.04
C ALA A 336 7.26 11.63 19.14
N TRP A 337 8.02 10.95 18.27
CA TRP A 337 9.46 11.16 18.18
C TRP A 337 9.77 12.54 17.58
N ASP A 338 10.20 13.46 18.43
CA ASP A 338 10.61 14.80 18.04
C ASP A 338 12.02 14.82 17.44
N ALA A 339 12.25 15.78 16.54
CA ALA A 339 13.56 16.17 16.01
C ALA A 339 14.01 17.50 16.64
N SER A 340 14.99 17.48 17.54
CA SER A 340 15.47 18.69 18.25
C SER A 340 14.34 19.48 18.93
N GLY A 341 13.37 18.79 19.54
CA GLY A 341 12.19 19.37 20.19
C GLY A 341 11.03 19.69 19.25
N TRP A 342 11.18 19.51 17.93
CA TRP A 342 10.09 19.68 16.96
C TRP A 342 9.36 18.37 16.72
N SER A 343 8.05 18.36 16.98
CA SER A 343 7.17 17.21 16.75
C SER A 343 6.23 17.46 15.58
N ALA A 344 5.98 16.44 14.78
CA ALA A 344 4.97 16.50 13.73
C ALA A 344 3.59 16.22 14.30
N SER A 345 2.63 17.10 13.99
CA SER A 345 1.24 16.93 14.42
C SER A 345 0.27 17.09 13.26
N LEU A 346 -0.93 16.54 13.47
CA LEU A 346 -2.02 16.59 12.52
C LEU A 346 -3.23 17.23 13.19
N LEU A 347 -3.73 18.33 12.63
CA LEU A 347 -5.00 18.92 13.03
C LEU A 347 -6.07 18.62 11.97
N PRO A 348 -7.11 17.84 12.30
CA PRO A 348 -8.31 17.76 11.48
C PRO A 348 -9.02 19.11 11.44
N LEU A 349 -9.37 19.57 10.24
CA LEU A 349 -10.09 20.82 10.00
C LEU A 349 -11.53 20.54 9.52
N PRO A 350 -12.45 21.51 9.68
CA PRO A 350 -13.75 21.47 9.00
C PRO A 350 -13.61 21.29 7.48
N GLY A 351 -14.65 20.75 6.84
CA GLY A 351 -14.65 20.57 5.38
C GLY A 351 -13.76 19.43 4.88
N TYR A 352 -13.51 18.42 5.73
CA TYR A 352 -12.71 17.24 5.38
C TYR A 352 -11.28 17.59 4.96
N ALA A 353 -10.66 18.53 5.66
CA ALA A 353 -9.28 18.92 5.44
C ALA A 353 -8.41 18.58 6.65
N PHE A 354 -7.11 18.53 6.43
CA PHE A 354 -6.12 18.25 7.45
C PHE A 354 -4.99 19.27 7.33
N GLU A 355 -4.56 19.81 8.45
CA GLU A 355 -3.38 20.67 8.53
C GLU A 355 -2.24 19.90 9.20
N VAL A 356 -1.11 19.81 8.50
CA VAL A 356 0.12 19.20 9.01
C VAL A 356 1.00 20.32 9.57
N ARG A 357 1.50 20.12 10.78
CA ARG A 357 2.27 21.12 11.53
C ARG A 357 3.54 20.51 12.10
N LEU A 358 4.59 21.32 12.17
CA LEU A 358 5.71 21.09 13.08
C LEU A 358 5.51 22.00 14.29
N LEU A 359 5.65 21.45 15.50
CA LEU A 359 5.45 22.16 16.77
C LEU A 359 6.67 22.05 17.67
N ARG A 360 7.07 23.16 18.29
CA ARG A 360 8.09 23.20 19.36
C ARG A 360 7.72 24.24 20.41
N GLY A 361 7.23 23.80 21.57
CA GLY A 361 6.72 24.72 22.60
C GLY A 361 5.57 25.58 22.05
N HIS A 362 5.80 26.89 21.92
CA HIS A 362 4.84 27.84 21.32
C HIS A 362 5.12 28.14 19.83
N GLU A 363 6.23 27.65 19.29
CA GLU A 363 6.57 27.81 17.87
C GLU A 363 5.82 26.78 17.01
N MET A 364 5.38 27.22 15.83
CA MET A 364 4.65 26.38 14.89
C MET A 364 4.99 26.74 13.46
N VAL A 365 5.28 25.73 12.65
CA VAL A 365 5.42 25.85 11.19
C VAL A 365 4.34 25.02 10.53
N ILE A 366 3.56 25.65 9.64
CA ILE A 366 2.51 24.96 8.87
C ILE A 366 3.16 24.30 7.66
N VAL A 367 3.31 22.98 7.71
CA VAL A 367 3.85 22.18 6.60
C VAL A 367 2.90 22.22 5.40
N GLY A 368 1.59 22.22 5.67
CA GLY A 368 0.59 22.47 4.65
C GLY A 368 -0.76 21.85 4.96
N ARG A 369 -1.72 22.13 4.07
CA ARG A 369 -3.08 21.58 4.15
C ARG A 369 -3.30 20.53 3.05
N VAL A 370 -4.05 19.49 3.37
CA VAL A 370 -4.48 18.44 2.44
C VAL A 370 -5.94 18.10 2.66
N HIS A 371 -6.71 17.94 1.59
CA HIS A 371 -8.10 17.51 1.69
C HIS A 371 -8.24 15.99 1.63
N ALA A 372 -9.24 15.43 2.31
CA ALA A 372 -9.53 14.00 2.33
C ALA A 372 -9.65 13.41 0.91
N TRP A 373 -10.27 14.14 -0.03
CA TRP A 373 -10.38 13.67 -1.41
C TRP A 373 -9.02 13.64 -2.13
N GLU A 374 -8.10 14.57 -1.85
CA GLU A 374 -6.75 14.56 -2.43
C GLU A 374 -5.95 13.39 -1.90
N VAL A 375 -6.05 13.17 -0.58
CA VAL A 375 -5.42 12.08 0.15
C VAL A 375 -5.84 10.73 -0.43
N LEU A 376 -7.15 10.54 -0.63
CA LEU A 376 -7.70 9.32 -1.18
C LEU A 376 -7.42 9.18 -2.69
N GLU A 377 -7.23 10.29 -3.42
CA GLU A 377 -6.77 10.28 -4.82
C GLU A 377 -5.28 9.92 -4.93
N ALA A 378 -4.45 10.39 -4.01
CA ALA A 378 -3.01 10.19 -4.00
C ALA A 378 -2.58 8.82 -3.43
N GLY A 379 -3.37 8.24 -2.53
CA GLY A 379 -2.95 7.07 -1.75
C GLY A 379 -1.87 7.42 -0.73
N VAL A 380 -1.29 6.42 -0.09
CA VAL A 380 -0.24 6.65 0.93
C VAL A 380 1.03 7.10 0.24
N ARG A 381 1.43 6.42 -0.83
CA ARG A 381 2.67 6.72 -1.53
C ARG A 381 2.69 8.15 -2.08
N GLY A 382 1.67 8.52 -2.85
CA GLY A 382 1.60 9.86 -3.44
C GLY A 382 1.50 10.97 -2.38
N LEU A 383 0.79 10.71 -1.28
CA LEU A 383 0.73 11.65 -0.17
C LEU A 383 2.05 11.76 0.58
N CYS A 384 2.75 10.64 0.82
CA CYS A 384 4.05 10.60 1.46
C CYS A 384 5.08 11.43 0.67
N GLU A 385 5.14 11.25 -0.65
CA GLU A 385 6.01 12.04 -1.53
C GLU A 385 5.67 13.55 -1.46
N LYS A 386 4.38 13.90 -1.50
CA LYS A 386 3.90 15.29 -1.39
C LYS A 386 4.21 15.91 -0.02
N LEU A 387 4.02 15.16 1.06
CA LEU A 387 4.31 15.62 2.42
C LEU A 387 5.80 15.78 2.65
N ARG A 388 6.62 14.86 2.13
CA ARG A 388 8.07 14.95 2.23
C ARG A 388 8.61 16.22 1.60
N ALA A 389 8.20 16.54 0.37
CA ALA A 389 8.63 17.75 -0.31
C ALA A 389 8.24 19.02 0.47
N ARG A 390 7.04 19.03 1.08
CA ARG A 390 6.60 20.13 1.95
C ARG A 390 7.36 20.19 3.27
N MET A 391 7.70 19.04 3.83
CA MET A 391 8.45 18.92 5.08
C MET A 391 9.88 19.43 4.89
N GLU A 392 10.51 19.14 3.75
CA GLU A 392 11.85 19.66 3.42
C GLU A 392 11.88 21.20 3.45
N VAL A 393 10.83 21.87 2.93
CA VAL A 393 10.68 23.34 3.03
C VAL A 393 10.43 23.77 4.48
N ALA A 394 9.52 23.11 5.19
CA ALA A 394 9.18 23.45 6.57
C ALA A 394 10.35 23.26 7.56
N VAL A 395 11.25 22.31 7.27
CA VAL A 395 12.49 22.07 8.03
C VAL A 395 13.43 23.26 7.93
N SER A 396 13.58 23.85 6.73
CA SER A 396 14.33 25.09 6.54
C SER A 396 13.73 26.24 7.35
N GLU A 397 12.42 26.42 7.30
CA GLU A 397 11.70 27.46 8.07
C GLU A 397 11.83 27.24 9.59
N ALA A 398 11.77 25.99 10.05
CA ALA A 398 11.95 25.60 11.44
C ALA A 398 13.43 25.65 11.92
N ARG A 399 14.37 26.04 11.05
CA ARG A 399 15.82 26.05 11.31
C ARG A 399 16.35 24.69 11.77
N LEU A 400 15.80 23.62 11.18
CA LEU A 400 16.18 22.23 11.40
C LEU A 400 17.19 21.72 10.36
N GLU A 401 17.75 22.60 9.53
CA GLU A 401 18.79 22.24 8.56
C GLU A 401 20.00 21.64 9.28
N GLY A 402 20.41 20.43 8.84
CA GLY A 402 21.47 19.66 9.50
C GLY A 402 21.07 19.04 10.86
N ARG A 403 19.86 19.30 11.37
CA ARG A 403 19.35 18.76 12.64
C ARG A 403 18.22 17.73 12.48
N ALA A 404 17.67 17.60 11.28
CA ALA A 404 16.72 16.56 10.90
C ALA A 404 17.36 15.60 9.89
N SER A 405 17.41 14.31 10.21
CA SER A 405 17.95 13.32 9.29
C SER A 405 17.02 13.14 8.09
N PRO A 406 17.54 12.96 6.86
CA PRO A 406 16.69 12.68 5.70
C PRO A 406 15.81 11.43 5.88
N LYS A 407 16.29 10.41 6.62
CA LYS A 407 15.51 9.20 6.90
C LYS A 407 14.41 9.44 7.93
N TRP A 408 14.61 10.33 8.90
CA TRP A 408 13.55 10.77 9.81
C TRP A 408 12.44 11.51 9.06
N LEU A 409 12.79 12.41 8.13
CA LEU A 409 11.80 13.08 7.29
C LEU A 409 10.96 12.11 6.45
N ARG A 410 11.61 11.08 5.90
CA ARG A 410 10.92 9.98 5.20
C ARG A 410 9.98 9.23 6.14
N LEU A 411 10.46 8.86 7.33
CA LEU A 411 9.68 8.16 8.35
C LEU A 411 8.44 8.96 8.76
N VAL A 412 8.61 10.22 9.15
CA VAL A 412 7.50 11.10 9.59
C VAL A 412 6.52 11.34 8.46
N SER A 413 6.99 11.55 7.23
CA SER A 413 6.10 11.74 6.07
C SER A 413 5.26 10.50 5.78
N MET A 414 5.85 9.30 5.91
CA MET A 414 5.12 8.03 5.79
C MET A 414 4.07 7.90 6.90
N LEU A 415 4.45 8.12 8.15
CA LEU A 415 3.54 8.03 9.30
C LEU A 415 2.37 9.04 9.21
N LEU A 416 2.64 10.28 8.81
CA LEU A 416 1.60 11.27 8.56
C LEU A 416 0.69 10.86 7.40
N ALA A 417 1.25 10.38 6.29
CA ALA A 417 0.45 9.92 5.15
C ALA A 417 -0.50 8.78 5.55
N LEU A 418 -0.02 7.83 6.36
CA LEU A 418 -0.83 6.76 6.92
C LEU A 418 -1.96 7.30 7.80
N ARG A 419 -1.64 8.16 8.76
CA ARG A 419 -2.62 8.73 9.69
C ARG A 419 -3.68 9.56 8.96
N ILE A 420 -3.27 10.32 7.95
CA ILE A 420 -4.19 11.16 7.17
C ILE A 420 -5.09 10.28 6.30
N LEU A 421 -4.55 9.28 5.60
CA LEU A 421 -5.34 8.40 4.75
C LEU A 421 -6.32 7.54 5.56
N SER A 422 -5.86 6.99 6.68
CA SER A 422 -6.70 6.18 7.56
C SER A 422 -7.89 7.00 8.09
N THR A 423 -7.65 8.25 8.52
CA THR A 423 -8.69 9.19 8.94
C THR A 423 -9.60 9.59 7.76
N ALA A 424 -9.04 9.84 6.58
CA ALA A 424 -9.81 10.21 5.40
C ALA A 424 -10.77 9.08 4.94
N CYS A 425 -10.37 7.82 5.09
CA CYS A 425 -11.22 6.66 4.78
C CYS A 425 -12.47 6.61 5.66
N GLU A 426 -12.39 7.02 6.93
CA GLU A 426 -13.55 7.10 7.84
C GLU A 426 -14.49 8.25 7.48
N LEU A 427 -13.94 9.35 6.97
CA LEU A 427 -14.71 10.51 6.52
C LEU A 427 -15.35 10.30 5.14
N SER A 428 -14.86 9.34 4.36
CA SER A 428 -15.29 9.09 2.98
C SER A 428 -16.78 8.73 2.76
N PRO A 429 -17.54 8.09 3.67
CA PRO A 429 -18.94 7.73 3.42
C PRO A 429 -19.84 8.93 3.12
N THR A 430 -19.49 10.13 3.60
CA THR A 430 -20.31 11.35 3.46
C THR A 430 -19.95 12.20 2.23
N LEU A 431 -18.75 12.02 1.65
CA LEU A 431 -18.28 12.75 0.45
C LEU A 431 -19.13 12.48 -0.82
N GLY A 432 -19.99 11.46 -0.79
CA GLY A 432 -20.83 11.07 -1.94
C GLY A 432 -22.14 11.86 -2.09
N ARG A 433 -22.55 12.66 -1.10
CA ARG A 433 -23.89 13.29 -1.09
C ARG A 433 -23.93 14.77 -1.40
N HIS A 434 -22.87 15.52 -1.09
CA HIS A 434 -22.84 16.97 -1.33
C HIS A 434 -21.63 17.38 -2.16
N PRO A 435 -21.81 18.20 -3.20
CA PRO A 435 -20.70 18.73 -3.98
C PRO A 435 -19.82 19.64 -3.10
N ILE A 436 -18.51 19.41 -3.13
CA ILE A 436 -17.52 20.23 -2.43
C ILE A 436 -16.93 21.20 -3.44
N VAL A 437 -17.09 22.49 -3.21
CA VAL A 437 -16.48 23.53 -4.04
C VAL A 437 -15.01 23.65 -3.66
N LEU A 438 -14.11 23.33 -4.59
CA LEU A 438 -12.66 23.39 -4.44
C LEU A 438 -12.11 24.79 -4.66
N ALA A 439 -12.64 25.51 -5.64
CA ALA A 439 -12.23 26.85 -6.01
C ALA A 439 -13.38 27.57 -6.69
N VAL A 440 -13.45 28.89 -6.50
CA VAL A 440 -14.45 29.75 -7.14
C VAL A 440 -13.76 30.98 -7.69
N GLU A 441 -14.03 31.28 -8.95
CA GLU A 441 -13.72 32.56 -9.56
C GLU A 441 -15.03 33.30 -9.79
N ARG A 442 -15.08 34.58 -9.41
CA ARG A 442 -16.28 35.42 -9.58
C ARG A 442 -15.92 36.67 -10.37
N ALA A 443 -16.87 37.15 -11.15
CA ALA A 443 -16.79 38.45 -11.81
C ALA A 443 -18.19 39.05 -11.95
N GLU A 444 -18.26 40.33 -12.25
CA GLU A 444 -19.50 41.01 -12.59
C GLU A 444 -19.28 41.82 -13.87
N VAL A 445 -20.22 41.73 -14.81
CA VAL A 445 -20.17 42.43 -16.10
C VAL A 445 -21.56 42.99 -16.38
N GLY A 446 -21.68 44.32 -16.41
CA GLY A 446 -22.96 44.99 -16.68
C GLY A 446 -24.09 44.59 -15.71
N GLY A 447 -23.78 44.40 -14.42
CA GLY A 447 -24.74 43.94 -13.41
C GLY A 447 -25.04 42.42 -13.42
N VAL A 448 -24.45 41.66 -14.35
CA VAL A 448 -24.59 40.20 -14.43
C VAL A 448 -23.48 39.54 -13.61
N LYS A 449 -23.85 38.82 -12.56
CA LYS A 449 -22.91 38.08 -11.70
C LYS A 449 -22.50 36.76 -12.36
N LEU A 450 -21.20 36.54 -12.51
CA LEU A 450 -20.63 35.35 -13.12
C LEU A 450 -19.84 34.56 -12.07
N SER A 451 -19.99 33.24 -12.07
CA SER A 451 -19.06 32.37 -11.35
C SER A 451 -18.64 31.17 -12.18
N ALA A 452 -17.37 30.81 -12.02
CA ALA A 452 -16.87 29.50 -12.36
C ALA A 452 -16.49 28.80 -11.05
N GLU A 453 -16.97 27.57 -10.86
CA GLU A 453 -16.79 26.80 -9.64
C GLU A 453 -16.15 25.47 -10.03
N LEU A 454 -14.94 25.21 -9.53
CA LEU A 454 -14.36 23.88 -9.59
C LEU A 454 -14.87 23.13 -8.36
N MET A 455 -15.60 22.03 -8.56
CA MET A 455 -16.15 21.24 -7.45
C MET A 455 -15.85 19.75 -7.60
N VAL A 456 -15.89 19.02 -6.49
CA VAL A 456 -15.81 17.56 -6.44
C VAL A 456 -17.15 17.02 -5.97
N GLU A 457 -17.71 16.11 -6.76
CA GLU A 457 -18.88 15.35 -6.38
C GLU A 457 -18.66 13.88 -6.75
N ARG A 458 -18.86 12.96 -5.79
CA ARG A 458 -18.67 11.52 -5.99
C ARG A 458 -17.33 11.20 -6.68
N TRP A 459 -16.24 11.81 -6.21
CA TRP A 459 -14.87 11.60 -6.74
C TRP A 459 -14.61 12.11 -8.16
N LYS A 460 -15.55 12.84 -8.74
CA LYS A 460 -15.41 13.45 -10.06
C LYS A 460 -15.30 14.95 -9.86
N LYS A 461 -14.30 15.54 -10.51
CA LYS A 461 -14.16 17.00 -10.60
C LYS A 461 -15.12 17.50 -11.66
N TYR A 462 -15.86 18.57 -11.35
CA TYR A 462 -16.73 19.27 -12.26
C TYR A 462 -16.37 20.75 -12.27
N LEU A 463 -16.38 21.33 -13.46
CA LEU A 463 -16.39 22.77 -13.65
C LEU A 463 -17.86 23.16 -13.83
N VAL A 464 -18.38 23.91 -12.88
CA VAL A 464 -19.74 24.45 -12.91
C VAL A 464 -19.64 25.92 -13.27
N LEU A 465 -20.35 26.32 -14.31
CA LEU A 465 -20.42 27.72 -14.75
C LEU A 465 -21.79 28.26 -14.38
N ARG A 466 -21.84 29.46 -13.79
CA ARG A 466 -23.09 30.12 -13.41
C ARG A 466 -23.15 31.54 -13.95
N VAL A 467 -24.37 31.94 -14.34
CA VAL A 467 -24.72 33.30 -14.76
C VAL A 467 -25.92 33.74 -13.93
N SER A 468 -25.77 34.82 -13.18
CA SER A 468 -26.75 35.32 -12.19
C SER A 468 -27.25 34.23 -11.24
N GLY A 469 -26.33 33.38 -10.77
CA GLY A 469 -26.60 32.25 -9.87
C GLY A 469 -27.17 30.98 -10.54
N ARG A 470 -27.66 31.08 -11.78
CA ARG A 470 -28.18 29.93 -12.55
C ARG A 470 -27.04 29.12 -13.14
N GLU A 471 -27.05 27.81 -12.92
CA GLU A 471 -26.08 26.88 -13.54
C GLU A 471 -26.34 26.80 -15.05
N VAL A 472 -25.37 27.26 -15.85
CA VAL A 472 -25.43 27.22 -17.32
C VAL A 472 -24.64 26.05 -17.90
N ALA A 473 -23.68 25.52 -17.14
CA ALA A 473 -22.88 24.37 -17.56
C ALA A 473 -22.36 23.58 -16.37
N ARG A 474 -22.30 22.25 -16.53
CA ARG A 474 -21.62 21.36 -15.59
C ARG A 474 -20.78 20.35 -16.36
N LEU A 475 -19.46 20.54 -16.31
CA LEU A 475 -18.52 19.84 -17.17
C LEU A 475 -17.61 18.96 -16.33
N ARG A 476 -17.59 17.66 -16.61
CA ARG A 476 -16.64 16.75 -15.97
C ARG A 476 -15.22 17.14 -16.38
N VAL A 477 -14.40 17.49 -15.40
CA VAL A 477 -13.02 17.93 -15.60
C VAL A 477 -12.14 16.70 -15.72
N GLY A 478 -11.49 16.56 -16.87
CA GLY A 478 -10.58 15.47 -17.21
C GLY A 478 -9.21 16.01 -17.57
N ASP A 479 -8.79 15.73 -18.79
CA ASP A 479 -7.68 16.39 -19.46
C ASP A 479 -7.95 17.92 -19.57
N PRO A 480 -6.97 18.80 -19.24
CA PRO A 480 -7.17 20.25 -19.25
C PRO A 480 -7.65 20.77 -20.61
N GLY A 481 -6.96 20.42 -21.71
CA GLY A 481 -7.31 20.90 -23.05
C GLY A 481 -8.69 20.41 -23.52
N LYS A 482 -9.05 19.15 -23.25
CA LYS A 482 -10.40 18.65 -23.54
C LYS A 482 -11.48 19.33 -22.70
N THR A 483 -11.16 19.71 -21.46
CA THR A 483 -12.12 20.39 -20.57
C THR A 483 -12.33 21.84 -21.02
N GLU A 484 -11.25 22.53 -21.37
CA GLU A 484 -11.25 23.88 -21.90
C GLU A 484 -12.04 23.98 -23.21
N ALA A 485 -11.77 23.07 -24.17
CA ALA A 485 -12.52 22.99 -25.42
C ALA A 485 -14.02 22.76 -25.20
N LYS A 486 -14.39 21.91 -24.23
CA LYS A 486 -15.80 21.70 -23.85
C LYS A 486 -16.42 22.95 -23.23
N ALA A 487 -15.69 23.64 -22.36
CA ALA A 487 -16.14 24.89 -21.75
C ALA A 487 -16.37 25.96 -22.81
N ALA A 488 -15.40 26.18 -23.70
CA ALA A 488 -15.52 27.13 -24.79
C ALA A 488 -16.73 26.86 -25.70
N ARG A 489 -16.99 25.57 -26.03
CA ARG A 489 -18.16 25.16 -26.81
C ARG A 489 -19.47 25.47 -26.09
N VAL A 490 -19.59 25.17 -24.80
CA VAL A 490 -20.82 25.46 -24.05
C VAL A 490 -21.05 26.97 -23.92
N ILE A 491 -20.00 27.74 -23.64
CA ILE A 491 -20.07 29.21 -23.54
C ILE A 491 -20.48 29.84 -24.89
N LYS A 492 -19.97 29.31 -26.01
CA LYS A 492 -20.37 29.75 -27.36
C LYS A 492 -21.86 29.52 -27.63
N ASN A 493 -22.45 28.48 -27.03
CA ASN A 493 -23.84 28.08 -27.23
C ASN A 493 -24.81 28.64 -26.18
N LEU A 494 -24.37 29.59 -25.33
CA LEU A 494 -25.28 30.25 -24.40
C LEU A 494 -26.40 31.01 -25.14
N PRO A 495 -27.56 31.25 -24.49
CA PRO A 495 -28.68 32.01 -25.04
C PRO A 495 -28.27 33.39 -25.62
N ARG A 496 -28.99 33.86 -26.65
CA ARG A 496 -28.63 35.08 -27.40
C ARG A 496 -28.71 36.37 -26.56
N ASP A 497 -29.52 36.35 -25.50
CA ASP A 497 -29.66 37.40 -24.49
C ASP A 497 -28.42 37.56 -23.59
N VAL A 498 -27.49 36.61 -23.61
CA VAL A 498 -26.20 36.73 -22.92
C VAL A 498 -25.20 37.53 -23.76
N SER A 499 -24.81 38.70 -23.26
CA SER A 499 -23.91 39.63 -23.98
C SER A 499 -22.54 39.00 -24.34
N PRO A 500 -21.89 39.46 -25.42
CA PRO A 500 -20.57 38.98 -25.81
C PRO A 500 -19.52 39.12 -24.70
N GLU A 501 -19.56 40.23 -23.95
CA GLU A 501 -18.65 40.51 -22.83
C GLU A 501 -18.79 39.48 -21.70
N VAL A 502 -20.04 39.09 -21.37
CA VAL A 502 -20.30 38.05 -20.38
C VAL A 502 -19.70 36.71 -20.82
N ARG A 503 -19.81 36.37 -22.12
CA ARG A 503 -19.25 35.12 -22.66
C ARG A 503 -17.71 35.11 -22.59
N VAL A 504 -17.06 36.22 -22.95
CA VAL A 504 -15.61 36.36 -22.85
C VAL A 504 -15.18 36.23 -21.40
N LYS A 505 -15.84 36.95 -20.48
CA LYS A 505 -15.44 36.93 -19.07
C LYS A 505 -15.65 35.58 -18.42
N LEU A 506 -16.75 34.89 -18.72
CA LEU A 506 -17.01 33.55 -18.21
C LEU A 506 -15.98 32.52 -18.72
N ARG A 507 -15.48 32.70 -19.95
CA ARG A 507 -14.39 31.89 -20.50
C ARG A 507 -13.09 32.12 -19.74
N GLU A 508 -12.70 33.37 -19.50
CA GLU A 508 -11.50 33.70 -18.73
C GLU A 508 -11.55 33.11 -17.30
N LEU A 509 -12.72 33.14 -16.64
CA LEU A 509 -12.90 32.53 -15.32
C LEU A 509 -12.68 31.00 -15.39
N ALA A 510 -13.23 30.35 -16.40
CA ALA A 510 -13.06 28.91 -16.62
C ALA A 510 -11.60 28.54 -16.89
N GLU A 511 -10.93 29.26 -17.80
CA GLU A 511 -9.52 29.06 -18.16
C GLU A 511 -8.61 29.24 -16.95
N ARG A 512 -8.81 30.30 -16.14
CA ARG A 512 -8.05 30.51 -14.89
C ARG A 512 -8.18 29.35 -13.92
N LEU A 513 -9.39 28.83 -13.71
CA LEU A 513 -9.58 27.65 -12.85
C LEU A 513 -8.95 26.38 -13.41
N ILE A 514 -9.02 26.17 -14.73
CA ILE A 514 -8.40 25.02 -15.39
C ILE A 514 -6.86 25.11 -15.30
N ALA A 515 -6.29 26.30 -15.52
CA ALA A 515 -4.85 26.55 -15.43
C ALA A 515 -4.31 26.38 -14.01
N ARG A 516 -5.01 26.91 -12.98
CA ARG A 516 -4.65 26.72 -11.56
C ARG A 516 -4.56 25.25 -11.16
N ARG A 517 -5.35 24.38 -11.79
CA ARG A 517 -5.27 22.92 -11.58
C ARG A 517 -4.00 22.32 -12.18
N GLY A 518 -3.56 22.80 -13.34
CA GLY A 518 -2.34 22.33 -14.00
C GLY A 518 -1.07 22.74 -13.24
N GLY A 519 -1.11 23.88 -12.54
CA GLY A 519 0.00 24.44 -11.78
C GLY A 519 -0.02 24.16 -10.28
N ALA A 520 -0.64 23.07 -9.80
CA ALA A 520 -0.71 22.73 -8.38
C ALA A 520 0.65 22.32 -7.78
N GLY A 521 1.53 23.31 -7.70
CA GLY A 521 2.78 23.39 -6.98
C GLY A 521 3.13 24.87 -6.80
N ASN A 522 2.31 25.64 -6.07
CA ASN A 522 2.80 26.63 -5.09
C ASN A 522 1.70 27.51 -4.46
N GLN A 523 1.91 27.72 -3.16
CA GLN A 523 1.45 28.73 -2.20
C GLN A 523 -0.07 29.01 -2.01
N PRO A 524 -0.59 28.93 -0.76
CA PRO A 524 -1.90 29.45 -0.42
C PRO A 524 -1.90 30.98 -0.45
N GLN A 525 -2.80 31.59 -1.23
CA GLN A 525 -3.13 33.00 -1.07
C GLN A 525 -3.88 33.18 0.26
N GLN A 526 -3.38 34.08 1.12
CA GLN A 526 -4.11 34.55 2.29
C GLN A 526 -5.38 35.30 1.83
N PRO A 527 -6.52 35.12 2.52
CA PRO A 527 -7.71 35.92 2.25
C PRO A 527 -7.46 37.38 2.64
N ALA A 528 -7.83 38.30 1.74
CA ALA A 528 -7.92 39.74 1.99
C ALA A 528 -9.12 40.08 2.87
#